data_AF-A0A925TUB3-F1
#
_entry.id   AF-A0A925TUB3-F1
#
_cell.length_a   1.000
_cell.length_b   1.000
_cell.length_c   1.000
_cell.angle_alpha   90.00
_cell.angle_beta   90.00
_cell.angle_gamma   90.00
#
_symmetry.space_group_name_H-M   'P 1'
#
loop_
_entity.id
_entity.type
_entity.pdbx_description
1 polymer ?
#
loop_
_entity_poly.entity_id
_entity_poly.type
_entity_poly.pdbx_seq_one_letter_code
_entity_poly.pdbx_strand_id
1 'polypeptide(L)' 'MKPKIIRILYWIFTILFAGFMIFSAIPDVAVTEPPIDLMHDSLGYPVYIICFIGIAKLLGAIAILIPGLARIKS' A
#
# COMPACT_ATOMS: atom_id res chain seq x y z
N MET A 1 -2.16 15.09 -26.14
CA MET A 1 -1.85 13.64 -26.13
C MET A 1 -3.13 12.82 -26.34
N LYS A 2 -3.09 11.70 -27.07
CA LYS A 2 -4.30 10.90 -27.33
C LYS A 2 -4.85 10.29 -26.01
N PRO A 3 -6.15 10.37 -25.73
CA PRO A 3 -6.74 9.96 -24.45
C PRO A 3 -6.54 8.47 -24.11
N LYS A 4 -6.30 7.61 -25.12
CA LYS A 4 -5.99 6.19 -24.93
C LYS A 4 -4.63 5.96 -24.23
N ILE A 5 -3.62 6.79 -24.52
CA ILE A 5 -2.26 6.64 -23.97
C ILE A 5 -2.23 7.02 -22.49
N ILE A 6 -2.94 8.10 -22.12
CA ILE A 6 -3.08 8.52 -20.70
C ILE A 6 -3.68 7.39 -19.87
N ARG A 7 -4.72 6.72 -20.37
CA ARG A 7 -5.37 5.61 -19.65
C ARG A 7 -4.43 4.41 -19.47
N ILE A 8 -3.61 4.09 -20.46
CA ILE A 8 -2.64 3.01 -20.38
C ILE A 8 -1.56 3.35 -19.36
N LEU A 9 -0.98 4.55 -19.44
CA LEU A 9 0.02 5.01 -18.47
C LEU A 9 -0.54 4.99 -17.05
N TYR A 10 -1.76 5.49 -16.86
CA TYR A 10 -2.46 5.48 -15.57
C TYR A 10 -2.48 4.07 -14.98
N TRP A 11 -3.00 3.08 -15.73
CA TRP A 11 -3.08 1.70 -15.23
C TRP A 11 -1.72 1.06 -14.99
N ILE A 12 -0.70 1.36 -15.81
CA ILE A 12 0.68 0.89 -15.58
C ILE A 12 1.20 1.40 -14.23
N PHE A 13 1.10 2.71 -13.98
CA PHE A 13 1.53 3.29 -12.71
C PHE A 13 0.68 2.82 -11.52
N THR A 14 -0.63 2.67 -11.70
CA THR A 14 -1.56 2.16 -10.67
C THR A 14 -1.19 0.74 -10.25
N ILE A 15 -0.98 -0.17 -11.21
CA ILE A 15 -0.62 -1.57 -10.92
C ILE A 15 0.79 -1.65 -10.31
N LEU A 16 1.74 -0.88 -10.86
CA LEU A 16 3.10 -0.83 -10.32
C LEU A 16 3.10 -0.38 -8.86
N PHE A 17 2.39 0.71 -8.55
CA PHE A 17 2.29 1.24 -7.19
C PHE A 17 1.57 0.28 -6.24
N ALA A 18 0.46 -0.32 -6.69
CA ALA A 18 -0.25 -1.33 -5.89
C ALA A 18 0.62 -2.57 -5.62
N GLY A 19 1.41 -3.01 -6.61
CA GLY A 19 2.37 -4.09 -6.46
C GLY A 19 3.43 -3.78 -5.41
N PHE A 20 3.99 -2.56 -5.41
CA PHE A 20 4.94 -2.11 -4.37
C PHE A 20 4.31 -2.05 -2.98
N MET A 21 3.06 -1.57 -2.86
CA MET A 21 2.35 -1.55 -1.57
C MET A 21 2.16 -2.96 -1.02
N ILE A 22 1.73 -3.92 -1.85
CA ILE A 22 1.54 -5.31 -1.43
C ILE A 22 2.89 -5.94 -1.05
N PHE A 23 3.93 -5.73 -1.85
CA PHE A 23 5.27 -6.25 -1.57
C PHE A 23 5.81 -5.78 -0.22
N SER A 24 5.63 -4.49 0.11
CA SER A 24 6.02 -3.95 1.42
C SER A 24 5.07 -4.38 2.54
N ALA A 25 3.81 -4.69 2.28
CA ALA A 25 2.85 -5.07 3.32
C ALA A 25 3.04 -6.51 3.84
N ILE A 26 3.60 -7.42 3.03
CA ILE A 26 3.86 -8.81 3.42
C ILE A 26 4.71 -8.91 4.71
N PRO A 27 5.90 -8.29 4.80
CA PRO A 27 6.71 -8.35 6.02
C PRO A 27 6.04 -7.62 7.20
N ASP A 28 5.28 -6.55 6.95
CA ASP A 28 4.56 -5.81 7.99
C ASP A 28 3.45 -6.65 8.64
N VAL A 29 2.68 -7.42 7.84
CA VAL A 29 1.63 -8.33 8.34
C VAL A 29 2.23 -9.59 8.97
N ALA A 30 3.32 -10.10 8.41
CA ALA A 30 4.05 -11.24 8.97
C ALA A 30 4.84 -10.87 10.24
N VAL A 31 4.90 -9.58 10.58
CA VAL A 31 5.60 -9.04 11.76
C VAL A 31 7.03 -9.60 11.83
N THR A 32 7.78 -9.46 10.74
CA THR A 32 9.17 -9.94 10.68
C THR A 32 10.11 -9.03 11.48
N GLU A 33 11.29 -9.53 11.84
CA GLU A 33 12.29 -8.80 12.63
C GLU A 33 12.64 -7.40 12.09
N PRO A 34 12.88 -7.17 10.78
CA PRO A 34 13.26 -5.83 10.30
C PRO A 34 12.21 -4.71 10.58
N PRO A 35 10.91 -4.92 10.34
CA PRO A 35 9.86 -4.00 10.79
C PRO A 35 9.79 -3.81 12.31
N ILE A 36 10.01 -4.86 13.10
CA ILE A 36 10.03 -4.80 14.57
C ILE A 36 11.21 -3.94 15.04
N ASP A 37 12.42 -4.18 14.55
CA ASP A 37 13.62 -3.45 14.97
C ASP A 37 13.51 -1.95 14.67
N LEU A 38 12.87 -1.60 13.54
CA LEU A 38 12.64 -0.21 13.17
C LEU A 38 11.49 0.40 13.98
N MET A 39 10.31 -0.22 14.01
CA MET A 39 9.13 0.42 14.61
C MET A 39 9.08 0.26 16.13
N HIS A 40 9.43 -0.92 16.63
CA HIS A 40 9.43 -1.23 18.05
C HIS A 40 10.73 -0.80 18.72
N ASP A 41 11.90 -1.23 18.21
CA ASP A 41 13.15 -0.98 18.94
C ASP A 41 13.72 0.42 18.69
N SER A 42 13.57 0.98 17.49
CA SER A 42 14.06 2.33 17.19
C SER A 42 13.04 3.43 17.54
N LEU A 43 11.74 3.17 17.39
CA LEU A 43 10.68 4.18 17.63
C LEU A 43 9.84 3.94 18.89
N GLY A 44 9.96 2.79 19.55
CA GLY A 44 9.19 2.45 20.75
C GLY A 44 7.72 2.14 20.50
N TYR A 45 7.30 1.90 19.25
CA TYR A 45 5.91 1.60 18.93
C TYR A 45 5.59 0.12 19.19
N PRO A 46 4.45 -0.18 19.82
CA PRO A 46 4.04 -1.56 20.04
C PRO A 46 3.83 -2.32 18.73
N VAL A 47 4.20 -3.61 18.76
CA VAL A 47 4.27 -4.52 17.61
C VAL A 47 2.94 -4.63 16.83
N TYR A 48 1.79 -4.44 17.49
CA TYR A 48 0.49 -4.47 16.83
C TYR A 48 0.29 -3.34 15.80
N ILE A 49 1.01 -2.21 15.93
CA ILE A 49 0.93 -1.09 14.98
C ILE A 49 1.50 -1.50 13.62
N ILE A 50 2.52 -2.35 13.61
CA ILE A 50 3.16 -2.86 12.40
C ILE A 50 2.14 -3.68 11.59
N CYS A 51 1.47 -4.63 12.25
CA CYS A 51 0.42 -5.45 11.63
C CYS A 51 -0.77 -4.58 11.17
N PHE A 52 -1.18 -3.58 11.96
CA PHE A 52 -2.21 -2.62 11.57
C PHE A 52 -1.86 -1.85 10.30
N ILE A 53 -0.61 -1.37 10.17
CA ILE A 53 -0.12 -0.69 8.96
C ILE A 53 -0.08 -1.66 7.78
N GLY A 54 0.35 -2.90 7.98
CA GLY A 54 0.33 -3.93 6.94
C GLY A 54 -1.07 -4.15 6.37
N ILE A 55 -2.08 -4.30 7.23
CA ILE A 55 -3.49 -4.44 6.82
C ILE A 55 -3.97 -3.17 6.10
N ALA A 56 -3.65 -1.99 6.63
CA ALA A 56 -4.02 -0.72 6.00
C ALA A 56 -3.41 -0.56 4.59
N LYS A 57 -2.15 -1.01 4.39
CA LYS A 57 -1.51 -1.01 3.07
C LYS A 57 -2.22 -1.95 2.09
N LEU A 58 -2.65 -3.14 2.53
CA LEU A 58 -3.43 -4.05 1.70
C LEU A 58 -4.79 -3.46 1.31
N LEU A 59 -5.50 -2.85 2.27
CA LEU A 59 -6.76 -2.14 2.00
C LEU A 59 -6.55 -0.97 1.03
N GLY A 60 -5.46 -0.21 1.21
CA GLY A 60 -5.08 0.88 0.30
C GLY A 60 -4.77 0.39 -1.12
N ALA A 61 -4.03 -0.72 -1.26
CA ALA A 61 -3.74 -1.32 -2.55
C ALA A 61 -5.02 -1.77 -3.27
N ILE A 62 -5.95 -2.43 -2.55
CA ILE A 62 -7.26 -2.82 -3.08
C ILE A 62 -8.08 -1.59 -3.49
N ALA A 63 -8.10 -0.54 -2.67
CA ALA A 63 -8.82 0.69 -2.96
C ALA A 63 -8.31 1.40 -4.24
N ILE A 64 -6.99 1.35 -4.49
CA ILE A 64 -6.36 1.92 -5.68
C ILE A 64 -6.65 1.06 -6.94
N LEU A 65 -6.70 -0.26 -6.79
CA LEU A 65 -7.01 -1.20 -7.87
C LEU A 65 -8.49 -1.18 -8.29
N ILE A 66 -9.41 -0.77 -7.41
CA ILE A 66 -10.84 -0.64 -7.72
C ILE A 66 -11.14 0.78 -8.22
N PRO A 67 -11.30 1.00 -9.54
CA PRO A 67 -11.58 2.31 -10.10
C PRO A 67 -13.03 2.72 -9.79
N GLY A 68 -13.26 3.38 -8.65
CA GLY A 68 -14.59 3.83 -8.26
C GLY A 68 -14.71 4.30 -6.81
N LEU A 69 -13.92 3.74 -5.89
CA LEU A 69 -13.90 4.13 -4.48
C LEU A 69 -13.26 5.51 -4.25
N ALA A 70 -12.36 5.94 -5.15
CA ALA A 70 -11.71 7.26 -5.10
C ALA A 70 -12.51 8.38 -5.80
N ARG A 71 -13.81 8.22 -6.05
CA ARG A 71 -14.68 9.33 -6.47
C ARG A 71 -15.40 9.93 -5.27
N ILE A 72 -14.65 10.61 -4.39
CA ILE A 72 -15.19 11.83 -3.79
C ILE A 72 -14.99 12.91 -4.85
N LYS A 73 -15.84 12.86 -5.88
CA LYS A 73 -15.98 13.96 -6.81
C LYS A 73 -16.89 14.97 -6.10
N SER A 74 -16.30 15.84 -5.30
CA SER A 74 -16.96 17.08 -4.91
C SER A 74 -16.94 18.07 -6.08
#